data_AF-A0A2A6H9Q1-F1
#
_entry.id   AF-A0A2A6H9Q1-F1
#
_cell.length_a   1.000
_cell.length_b   1.000
_cell.length_c   1.000
_cell.angle_alpha   90.00
_cell.angle_beta   90.00
_cell.angle_gamma   90.00
#
_symmetry.space_group_name_H-M   'P 1'
#
loop_
_entity.id
_entity.type
_entity.pdbx_description
1 polymer ?
#
loop_
_entity_poly.entity_id
_entity_poly.type
_entity_poly.pdbx_seq_one_letter_code
_entity_poly.pdbx_strand_id
1 'polypeptide(L)'
;MGASTGDLVDRAAFQTVSAQDQARLDEVARQTPRQSRQSKGAWADALKAAHPDLSAADAAAIVGVVKRVIARRAAFRTVSAQDRARLDEIKAATPQLPGQSKGAWADALKAAHPDLSAADAAIIVGTFKDDIARRTAFRTVSAQDQARLDEIARQTPRQSRQSKGAWADALKAAHPDLSAADAAIIVGAVKQDIAKRAAFRTVSAQDQARLDE
;
A
#
# COMPACT_ATOMS: atom_id res chain seq x y z
N MET A 1 36.80 27.54 27.23
CA MET A 1 35.36 27.30 27.36
C MET A 1 34.70 27.74 26.07
N GLY A 2 34.65 26.85 25.07
CA GLY A 2 34.05 27.14 23.77
C GLY A 2 32.92 26.15 23.55
N ALA A 3 31.68 26.60 23.73
CA ALA A 3 30.51 25.90 23.23
C ALA A 3 30.03 26.67 22.00
N SER A 4 30.30 26.07 20.85
CA SER A 4 30.12 26.60 19.51
C SER A 4 28.71 27.12 19.28
N THR A 5 28.63 28.37 18.81
CA THR A 5 27.44 29.08 18.33
C THR A 5 26.77 28.43 17.11
N GLY A 6 27.21 27.24 16.70
CA GLY A 6 26.73 26.50 15.52
C GLY A 6 25.52 25.60 15.77
N ASP A 7 25.33 25.08 16.99
CA ASP A 7 24.26 24.10 17.28
C ASP A 7 22.87 24.70 17.50
N LEU A 8 22.76 26.04 17.55
CA LEU A 8 21.47 26.73 17.70
C LEU A 8 20.84 27.13 16.37
N VAL A 9 21.57 27.04 15.25
CA VAL A 9 21.08 27.50 13.94
C VAL A 9 20.33 26.38 13.20
N ASP A 10 20.64 25.11 13.47
CA ASP A 10 19.97 23.96 12.82
C ASP A 10 18.60 23.59 13.42
N ARG A 11 18.14 24.32 14.45
CA ARG A 11 16.79 24.15 15.02
C ARG A 11 15.72 24.97 14.28
N ALA A 12 16.12 25.81 13.32
CA ALA A 12 15.27 26.84 12.70
C ALA A 12 14.50 26.39 11.44
N ALA A 13 14.11 25.12 11.33
CA ALA A 13 13.25 24.64 10.23
C ALA A 13 11.92 24.03 10.69
N PHE A 14 11.58 24.11 11.98
CA PHE A 14 10.21 23.85 12.42
C PHE A 14 9.37 25.10 12.21
N GLN A 15 8.34 24.99 11.37
CA GLN A 15 7.30 26.01 11.30
C GLN A 15 6.84 26.31 12.73
N THR A 16 6.91 27.59 13.12
CA THR A 16 6.52 28.05 14.44
C THR A 16 5.00 27.87 14.58
N VAL A 17 4.59 26.73 15.10
CA VAL A 17 3.22 26.51 15.56
C VAL A 17 3.02 27.48 16.72
N SER A 18 1.99 28.34 16.66
CA SER A 18 1.68 29.24 17.77
C SER A 18 1.44 28.43 19.04
N ALA A 19 1.74 28.97 20.23
CA ALA A 19 1.43 28.30 21.49
C ALA A 19 -0.05 27.90 21.59
N GLN A 20 -0.94 28.71 20.98
CA GLN A 20 -2.37 28.41 20.87
C GLN A 20 -2.64 27.21 19.98
N ASP A 21 -1.95 27.10 18.84
CA ASP A 21 -2.07 25.95 17.94
C ASP A 21 -1.51 24.69 18.59
N GLN A 22 -0.40 24.78 19.32
CA GLN A 22 0.18 23.65 20.03
C GLN A 22 -0.79 23.12 21.10
N ALA A 23 -1.38 24.01 21.90
CA ALA A 23 -2.38 23.62 22.89
C ALA A 23 -3.62 22.94 22.25
N ARG A 24 -4.08 23.44 21.09
CA ARG A 24 -5.16 22.81 20.33
C ARG A 24 -4.78 21.40 19.86
N LEU A 25 -3.57 21.21 19.34
CA LEU A 25 -3.08 19.91 18.89
C LEU A 25 -2.92 18.92 20.04
N ASP A 26 -2.42 19.38 21.19
CA ASP A 26 -2.26 18.56 22.39
C ASP A 26 -3.62 18.10 22.93
N GLU A 27 -4.63 18.97 22.88
CA GLU A 27 -6.00 18.62 23.26
C GLU A 27 -6.59 17.55 22.34
N VAL A 28 -6.41 17.68 21.02
CA VAL A 28 -6.81 16.64 20.06
C VAL A 28 -6.11 15.31 20.34
N ALA A 29 -4.80 15.35 20.63
CA ALA A 29 -4.02 14.15 20.97
C ALA A 29 -4.52 13.49 22.27
N ARG A 30 -4.96 14.30 23.25
CA ARG A 30 -5.52 13.84 24.53
C ARG A 30 -6.90 13.20 24.36
N GLN A 31 -7.74 13.75 23.48
CA GLN A 31 -9.08 13.22 23.19
C GLN A 31 -9.02 11.90 22.40
N THR A 32 -8.00 11.73 21.55
CA THR A 32 -7.78 10.49 20.80
C THR A 32 -6.38 9.94 21.10
N PRO A 33 -6.16 9.32 22.29
CA PRO A 33 -4.84 8.84 22.69
C PRO A 33 -4.39 7.65 21.84
N ARG A 34 -3.08 7.55 21.62
CA ARG A 34 -2.48 6.42 20.90
C ARG A 34 -2.63 5.13 21.71
N GLN A 35 -3.17 4.09 21.08
CA GLN A 35 -3.29 2.77 21.71
C GLN A 35 -1.94 2.03 21.74
N SER A 36 -1.77 1.12 22.72
CA SER A 36 -0.59 0.27 22.80
C SER A 36 -0.45 -0.58 21.52
N ARG A 37 0.76 -0.61 20.95
CA ARG A 37 1.10 -1.26 19.65
C ARG A 37 0.47 -0.63 18.39
N GLN A 38 -0.32 0.43 18.51
CA GLN A 38 -0.84 1.15 17.34
C GLN A 38 0.31 1.86 16.62
N SER A 39 0.39 1.74 15.28
CA SER A 39 1.37 2.50 14.50
C SER A 39 1.01 3.99 14.47
N LYS A 40 2.00 4.87 14.28
CA LYS A 40 1.76 6.32 14.11
C LYS A 40 0.77 6.62 12.99
N GLY A 41 0.82 5.85 11.90
CA GLY A 41 -0.12 5.97 10.80
C GLY A 41 -1.55 5.55 11.15
N ALA A 42 -1.71 4.43 11.86
CA ALA A 42 -3.03 4.01 12.33
C ALA A 42 -3.60 5.00 13.37
N TRP A 43 -2.74 5.63 14.17
CA TRP A 43 -3.14 6.69 15.08
C TRP A 43 -3.58 7.95 14.33
N ALA A 44 -2.88 8.35 13.26
CA ALA A 44 -3.30 9.46 12.40
C ALA A 44 -4.67 9.22 11.74
N ASP A 45 -4.94 7.99 11.30
CA ASP A 45 -6.27 7.64 10.75
C ASP A 45 -7.36 7.73 11.82
N ALA A 46 -7.09 7.29 13.05
CA ALA A 46 -8.02 7.39 14.16
C ALA A 46 -8.29 8.86 14.55
N LEU A 47 -7.25 9.70 14.59
CA LEU A 47 -7.36 11.14 14.81
C LEU A 47 -8.26 11.79 13.74
N LYS A 48 -8.08 11.45 12.47
CA LYS A 48 -8.93 11.98 11.39
C LYS A 48 -10.38 11.51 11.47
N ALA A 49 -10.62 10.29 11.94
CA ALA A 49 -11.96 9.75 12.13
C ALA A 49 -12.70 10.45 13.29
N ALA A 50 -12.01 10.75 14.39
CA ALA A 50 -12.56 11.47 15.54
C ALA A 50 -12.66 12.99 15.30
N HIS A 51 -11.79 13.54 14.47
CA HIS A 51 -11.70 14.97 14.15
C HIS A 51 -11.70 15.17 12.62
N PRO A 52 -12.89 15.20 11.98
CA PRO A 52 -13.01 15.27 10.51
C PRO A 52 -12.34 16.49 9.88
N ASP A 53 -12.21 17.60 10.61
CA ASP A 53 -11.57 18.82 10.11
C ASP A 53 -10.04 18.83 10.31
N LEU A 54 -9.47 17.81 10.96
CA LEU A 54 -8.04 17.71 11.22
C LEU A 54 -7.24 17.68 9.91
N SER A 55 -6.33 18.64 9.75
CA SER A 55 -5.47 18.72 8.57
C SER A 55 -4.39 17.63 8.59
N ALA A 56 -3.86 17.28 7.41
CA ALA A 56 -2.72 16.36 7.33
C ALA A 56 -1.45 16.92 7.98
N ALA A 57 -1.31 18.24 8.08
CA ALA A 57 -0.18 18.88 8.76
C ALA A 57 -0.31 18.75 10.29
N ASP A 58 -1.50 19.05 10.80
CA ASP A 58 -1.84 18.97 12.23
C ASP A 58 -1.71 17.54 12.75
N ALA A 59 -2.27 16.57 12.01
CA ALA A 59 -2.12 15.16 12.34
C ALA A 59 -0.65 14.72 12.32
N ALA A 60 0.15 15.23 11.37
CA ALA A 60 1.57 14.90 11.27
C ALA A 60 2.37 15.47 12.46
N ALA A 61 2.03 16.68 12.91
CA ALA A 61 2.58 17.27 14.13
C ALA A 61 2.24 16.43 15.36
N ILE A 62 0.97 16.03 15.52
CA ILE A 62 0.52 15.20 16.66
C ILE A 62 1.24 13.84 16.68
N VAL A 63 1.28 13.13 15.55
CA VAL A 63 1.86 11.77 15.54
C VAL A 63 3.39 11.77 15.39
N GLY A 64 4.02 12.93 15.22
CA GLY A 64 5.45 13.11 15.03
C GLY A 64 5.96 12.41 13.76
N VAL A 65 5.38 12.74 12.61
CA VAL A 65 5.85 12.33 11.28
C VAL A 65 5.81 13.51 10.30
N VAL A 66 6.37 13.34 9.10
CA VAL A 66 6.29 14.39 8.06
C VAL A 66 4.91 14.44 7.39
N LYS A 67 4.39 15.65 7.14
CA LYS A 67 3.09 15.89 6.46
C LYS A 67 2.91 15.04 5.20
N ARG A 68 3.96 14.91 4.38
CA ARG A 68 3.91 14.13 3.12
C ARG A 68 3.50 12.67 3.33
N VAL A 69 3.88 12.07 4.47
CA VAL A 69 3.49 10.69 4.80
C VAL A 69 2.01 10.62 5.15
N ILE A 70 1.50 11.58 5.93
CA ILE A 70 0.08 11.64 6.31
C ILE A 70 -0.81 11.97 5.11
N ALA A 71 -0.43 12.95 4.30
CA ALA A 71 -1.21 13.37 3.12
C ALA A 71 -1.38 12.26 2.07
N ARG A 72 -0.49 11.26 2.06
CA ARG A 72 -0.60 10.07 1.19
C ARG A 72 -1.58 9.02 1.72
N ARG A 73 -2.00 9.11 2.99
CA ARG A 73 -2.96 8.17 3.58
C ARG A 73 -4.35 8.45 3.07
N ALA A 74 -5.10 7.38 2.84
CA ALA A 74 -6.50 7.39 2.45
C ALA A 74 -7.38 8.36 3.27
N ALA A 75 -7.25 8.35 4.60
CA ALA A 75 -8.08 9.15 5.50
C ALA A 75 -7.95 10.67 5.27
N PHE A 76 -6.84 11.13 4.69
CA PHE A 76 -6.54 12.54 4.46
C PHE A 76 -6.70 12.97 2.99
N ARG A 77 -7.20 12.09 2.13
CA ARG A 77 -7.50 12.44 0.74
C ARG A 77 -8.88 13.08 0.66
N THR A 78 -8.95 14.24 0.01
CA THR A 78 -10.22 14.86 -0.37
C THR A 78 -10.85 14.04 -1.48
N VAL A 79 -12.12 13.69 -1.31
CA VAL A 79 -12.98 13.07 -2.32
C VAL A 79 -14.27 13.86 -2.37
N SER A 80 -14.92 13.91 -3.54
CA SER A 80 -16.23 14.55 -3.65
C SER A 80 -17.25 13.82 -2.76
N ALA A 81 -18.33 14.50 -2.37
CA ALA A 81 -19.41 13.88 -1.60
C ALA A 81 -20.06 12.71 -2.36
N GLN A 82 -20.16 12.85 -3.70
CA GLN A 82 -20.67 11.80 -4.58
C GLN A 82 -19.75 10.56 -4.59
N ASP A 83 -18.43 10.78 -4.73
CA ASP A 83 -17.47 9.67 -4.64
C ASP A 83 -17.50 9.01 -3.27
N ARG A 84 -17.61 9.82 -2.20
CA ARG A 84 -17.71 9.28 -0.84
C ARG A 84 -18.91 8.36 -0.68
N ALA A 85 -20.10 8.79 -1.11
CA ALA A 85 -21.31 7.99 -1.06
C ALA A 85 -21.15 6.67 -1.84
N ARG A 86 -20.61 6.73 -3.07
CA ARG A 86 -20.30 5.55 -3.88
C ARG A 86 -19.35 4.58 -3.17
N LEU A 87 -18.29 5.09 -2.54
CA LEU A 87 -17.32 4.25 -1.82
C LEU A 87 -17.92 3.62 -0.56
N ASP A 88 -18.80 4.34 0.13
CA ASP A 88 -19.51 3.83 1.31
C ASP A 88 -20.54 2.74 0.94
N GLU A 89 -21.22 2.88 -0.21
CA GLU A 89 -22.08 1.83 -0.77
C GLU A 89 -21.29 0.55 -1.09
N ILE A 90 -20.15 0.68 -1.78
CA ILE A 90 -19.25 -0.44 -2.07
C ILE A 90 -18.77 -1.11 -0.77
N LYS A 91 -18.39 -0.31 0.23
CA LYS A 91 -17.96 -0.78 1.55
C LYS A 91 -19.07 -1.54 2.28
N ALA A 92 -20.31 -1.07 2.18
CA ALA A 92 -21.47 -1.73 2.78
C ALA A 92 -21.83 -3.03 2.07
N ALA A 93 -21.71 -3.07 0.74
CA ALA A 93 -21.96 -4.27 -0.07
C ALA A 93 -20.90 -5.36 0.16
N THR A 94 -19.64 -4.97 0.38
CA THR A 94 -18.53 -5.90 0.66
C THR A 94 -17.84 -5.52 1.97
N PRO A 95 -18.43 -5.83 3.13
CA PRO A 95 -17.86 -5.47 4.43
C PRO A 95 -16.60 -6.28 4.76
N GLN A 96 -15.73 -5.72 5.61
CA GLN A 96 -14.56 -6.44 6.09
C GLN A 96 -14.96 -7.57 7.04
N LEU A 97 -14.48 -8.78 6.79
CA LEU A 97 -14.75 -9.93 7.67
C LEU A 97 -13.87 -9.89 8.94
N PRO A 98 -14.34 -10.45 10.07
CA PRO A 98 -13.54 -10.56 11.29
C PRO A 98 -12.20 -11.26 11.02
N GLY A 99 -11.08 -10.64 11.44
CA GLY A 99 -9.73 -11.17 11.23
C GLY A 99 -9.19 -11.03 9.79
N GLN A 100 -9.96 -10.50 8.85
CA GLN A 100 -9.50 -10.29 7.47
C GLN A 100 -8.50 -9.13 7.42
N SER A 101 -7.36 -9.35 6.77
CA SER A 101 -6.40 -8.26 6.53
C SER A 101 -6.97 -7.23 5.55
N LYS A 102 -6.55 -5.96 5.67
CA LYS A 102 -6.91 -4.89 4.73
C LYS A 102 -6.59 -5.25 3.27
N GLY A 103 -5.49 -5.98 3.05
CA GLY A 103 -5.10 -6.45 1.72
C GLY A 103 -6.06 -7.51 1.16
N ALA A 104 -6.41 -8.50 1.97
CA ALA A 104 -7.38 -9.52 1.57
C ALA A 104 -8.79 -8.91 1.34
N TRP A 105 -9.16 -7.90 2.14
CA TRP A 105 -10.40 -7.17 1.93
C TRP A 105 -10.38 -6.36 0.62
N ALA A 106 -9.26 -5.70 0.29
CA ALA A 106 -9.10 -5.01 -0.99
C ALA A 106 -9.24 -5.94 -2.20
N ASP A 107 -8.70 -7.16 -2.13
CA ASP A 107 -8.87 -8.15 -3.21
C ASP A 107 -10.33 -8.58 -3.36
N ALA A 108 -11.04 -8.78 -2.25
CA ALA A 108 -12.46 -9.11 -2.26
C ALA A 108 -13.31 -7.98 -2.87
N LEU A 109 -13.03 -6.72 -2.50
CA LEU A 109 -13.66 -5.54 -3.08
C LEU A 109 -13.45 -5.47 -4.59
N LYS A 110 -12.24 -5.77 -5.07
CA LYS A 110 -11.93 -5.79 -6.51
C LYS A 110 -12.64 -6.92 -7.26
N ALA A 111 -12.79 -8.08 -6.63
CA ALA A 111 -13.51 -9.21 -7.21
C ALA A 111 -15.02 -8.91 -7.35
N ALA A 112 -15.63 -8.25 -6.35
CA ALA A 112 -17.03 -7.84 -6.40
C ALA A 112 -17.28 -6.62 -7.28
N HIS A 113 -16.28 -5.74 -7.41
CA HIS A 113 -16.35 -4.51 -8.20
C HIS A 113 -15.13 -4.41 -9.13
N PRO A 114 -15.18 -5.04 -10.33
CA PRO A 114 -14.05 -5.09 -11.26
C PRO A 114 -13.52 -3.73 -11.70
N ASP A 115 -14.35 -2.68 -11.72
CA ASP A 115 -13.95 -1.32 -12.08
C ASP A 115 -13.35 -0.52 -10.92
N LEU A 116 -13.29 -1.10 -9.71
CA LEU A 116 -12.75 -0.42 -8.53
C LEU A 116 -11.26 -0.12 -8.72
N SER A 117 -10.90 1.16 -8.64
CA SER A 117 -9.51 1.59 -8.75
C SER A 117 -8.71 1.26 -7.49
N ALA A 118 -7.38 1.17 -7.61
CA ALA A 118 -6.50 1.00 -6.45
C ALA A 118 -6.57 2.17 -5.47
N ALA A 119 -6.86 3.38 -5.96
CA ALA A 119 -7.02 4.56 -5.13
C ALA A 119 -8.29 4.47 -4.27
N ASP A 120 -9.40 4.07 -4.89
CA ASP A 120 -10.70 3.91 -4.23
C ASP A 120 -10.67 2.77 -3.21
N ALA A 121 -10.13 1.61 -3.59
CA ALA A 121 -9.95 0.50 -2.67
C ALA A 121 -9.08 0.89 -1.47
N ALA A 122 -8.00 1.66 -1.68
CA ALA A 122 -7.18 2.16 -0.59
C ALA A 122 -7.95 3.08 0.37
N ILE A 123 -8.89 3.88 -0.16
CA ILE A 123 -9.78 4.72 0.65
C ILE A 123 -10.70 3.85 1.50
N ILE A 124 -11.35 2.86 0.90
CA ILE A 124 -12.29 1.96 1.61
C ILE A 124 -11.58 1.19 2.73
N VAL A 125 -10.42 0.58 2.44
CA VAL A 125 -9.71 -0.24 3.42
C VAL A 125 -8.81 0.56 4.36
N GLY A 126 -8.70 1.87 4.16
CA GLY A 126 -7.89 2.77 4.97
C GLY A 126 -6.40 2.44 4.91
N THR A 127 -5.81 2.40 3.71
CA THR A 127 -4.36 2.18 3.52
C THR A 127 -3.78 3.09 2.44
N PHE A 128 -2.50 2.92 2.09
CA PHE A 128 -1.87 3.65 1.00
C PHE A 128 -2.25 3.08 -0.36
N LYS A 129 -2.51 3.95 -1.35
CA LYS A 129 -2.75 3.55 -2.75
C LYS A 129 -1.64 2.64 -3.26
N ASP A 130 -0.38 2.97 -2.98
CA ASP A 130 0.77 2.22 -3.50
C ASP A 130 0.81 0.78 -2.95
N ASP A 131 0.31 0.56 -1.73
CA ASP A 131 0.21 -0.79 -1.15
C ASP A 131 -0.83 -1.63 -1.90
N ILE A 132 -1.94 -1.00 -2.29
CA ILE A 132 -3.01 -1.65 -3.08
C ILE A 132 -2.57 -1.87 -4.53
N ALA A 133 -1.96 -0.87 -5.17
CA ALA A 133 -1.54 -0.95 -6.56
C ALA A 133 -0.48 -2.05 -6.82
N ARG A 134 0.30 -2.44 -5.80
CA ARG A 134 1.26 -3.55 -5.91
C ARG A 134 0.59 -4.93 -5.87
N ARG A 135 -0.67 -5.02 -5.42
CA ARG A 135 -1.42 -6.27 -5.34
C ARG A 135 -1.83 -6.73 -6.73
N THR A 136 -1.81 -8.03 -6.95
CA THR A 136 -2.13 -8.63 -8.26
C THR A 136 -3.51 -8.20 -8.77
N ALA A 137 -4.53 -8.18 -7.91
CA ALA A 137 -5.90 -7.82 -8.29
C ALA A 137 -6.03 -6.41 -8.88
N PHE A 138 -5.10 -5.49 -8.58
CA PHE A 138 -5.14 -4.09 -9.01
C PHE A 138 -4.07 -3.75 -10.05
N ARG A 139 -3.29 -4.72 -10.54
CA ARG A 139 -2.34 -4.48 -11.62
C ARG A 139 -3.10 -4.39 -12.93
N THR A 140 -2.90 -3.31 -13.68
CA THR A 140 -3.35 -3.21 -15.06
C THR A 140 -2.36 -3.97 -15.93
N VAL A 141 -2.84 -5.03 -16.57
CA VAL A 141 -2.12 -5.76 -17.62
C VAL A 141 -2.89 -5.53 -18.91
N SER A 142 -2.20 -5.38 -20.05
CA SER A 142 -2.92 -5.28 -21.33
C SER A 142 -3.74 -6.55 -21.56
N ALA A 143 -4.85 -6.48 -22.31
CA ALA A 143 -5.65 -7.68 -22.58
C ALA A 143 -4.83 -8.77 -23.29
N GLN A 144 -3.90 -8.37 -24.16
CA GLN A 144 -2.97 -9.27 -24.85
C GLN A 144 -2.01 -9.95 -23.88
N ASP A 145 -1.42 -9.19 -22.96
CA ASP A 145 -0.54 -9.76 -21.94
C ASP A 145 -1.32 -10.67 -20.99
N GLN A 146 -2.53 -10.29 -20.60
CA GLN A 146 -3.38 -11.12 -19.75
C GLN A 146 -3.69 -12.46 -20.41
N ALA A 147 -4.07 -12.46 -21.69
CA ALA A 147 -4.31 -13.69 -22.44
C ALA A 147 -3.05 -14.57 -22.52
N ARG A 148 -1.88 -13.97 -22.74
CA ARG A 148 -0.60 -14.69 -22.72
C ARG A 148 -0.32 -15.32 -21.36
N LEU A 149 -0.55 -14.58 -20.27
CA LEU A 149 -0.32 -15.07 -18.91
C LEU A 149 -1.31 -16.18 -18.52
N ASP A 150 -2.56 -16.06 -18.94
CA ASP A 150 -3.60 -17.08 -18.72
C ASP A 150 -3.27 -18.38 -19.48
N GLU A 151 -2.75 -18.27 -20.71
CA GLU A 151 -2.28 -19.43 -21.47
C GLU A 151 -1.09 -20.12 -20.79
N ILE A 152 -0.12 -19.36 -20.28
CA ILE A 152 0.99 -19.90 -19.49
C ILE A 152 0.46 -20.61 -18.24
N ALA A 153 -0.50 -20.02 -17.53
CA ALA A 153 -1.12 -20.61 -16.35
C ALA A 153 -1.88 -21.92 -16.69
N ARG A 154 -2.48 -22.00 -17.88
CA ARG A 154 -3.18 -23.18 -18.38
C ARG A 154 -2.22 -24.31 -18.77
N GLN A 155 -1.07 -23.97 -19.35
CA GLN A 155 -0.03 -24.94 -19.71
C GLN A 155 0.70 -25.49 -18.48
N THR A 156 0.84 -24.67 -17.43
CA THR A 156 1.43 -25.07 -16.14
C THR A 156 0.45 -24.85 -15.00
N PRO A 157 -0.61 -25.68 -14.89
CA PRO A 157 -1.65 -25.49 -13.88
C PRO A 157 -1.12 -25.73 -12.47
N ARG A 158 -1.67 -25.00 -11.50
CA ARG A 158 -1.32 -25.16 -10.08
C ARG A 158 -1.76 -26.53 -9.59
N GLN A 159 -0.85 -27.28 -8.99
CA GLN A 159 -1.17 -28.57 -8.37
C GLN A 159 -1.87 -28.39 -7.02
N SER A 160 -2.70 -29.38 -6.64
CA SER A 160 -3.37 -29.36 -5.34
C SER A 160 -2.35 -29.30 -4.20
N ARG A 161 -2.57 -28.41 -3.22
CA ARG A 161 -1.66 -28.09 -2.09
C ARG A 161 -0.33 -27.42 -2.46
N GLN A 162 -0.05 -27.15 -3.74
CA GLN A 162 1.14 -26.39 -4.13
C GLN A 162 1.06 -24.95 -3.62
N SER A 163 2.13 -24.45 -3.00
CA SER A 163 2.17 -23.05 -2.58
C SER A 163 2.30 -22.12 -3.79
N LYS A 164 1.92 -20.83 -3.64
CA LYS A 164 2.11 -19.82 -4.71
C LYS A 164 3.57 -19.72 -5.16
N GLY A 165 4.51 -19.84 -4.21
CA GLY A 165 5.94 -19.81 -4.50
C GLY A 165 6.41 -21.04 -5.28
N ALA A 166 5.98 -22.24 -4.89
CA ALA A 166 6.33 -23.47 -5.61
C ALA A 166 5.72 -23.50 -7.02
N TRP A 167 4.51 -22.96 -7.17
CA TRP A 167 3.90 -22.79 -8.49
C TRP A 167 4.67 -21.80 -9.36
N ALA A 168 5.16 -20.69 -8.79
CA ALA A 168 5.99 -19.73 -9.51
C ALA A 168 7.31 -20.35 -10.00
N ASP A 169 7.95 -21.21 -9.21
CA ASP A 169 9.17 -21.91 -9.64
C ASP A 169 8.88 -22.91 -10.76
N ALA A 170 7.76 -23.65 -10.68
CA ALA A 170 7.35 -24.56 -11.75
C ALA A 170 7.05 -23.82 -13.06
N LEU A 171 6.37 -22.67 -12.97
CA LEU A 171 6.14 -21.78 -14.11
C LEU A 171 7.45 -21.29 -14.73
N LYS A 172 8.44 -20.91 -13.91
CA LYS A 172 9.76 -20.49 -14.40
C LYS A 172 10.55 -21.62 -15.05
N ALA A 173 10.40 -22.85 -14.54
CA ALA A 173 11.03 -24.03 -15.13
C ALA A 173 10.43 -24.39 -16.50
N ALA A 174 9.11 -24.29 -16.64
CA ALA A 174 8.41 -24.55 -17.91
C ALA A 174 8.54 -23.39 -18.91
N HIS A 175 8.69 -22.16 -18.42
CA HIS A 175 8.81 -20.95 -19.22
C HIS A 175 10.05 -20.14 -18.75
N PRO A 176 11.26 -20.48 -19.23
CA PRO A 176 12.51 -19.85 -18.79
C PRO A 176 12.56 -18.34 -18.96
N ASP A 177 11.84 -17.78 -19.94
CA ASP A 177 11.78 -16.33 -20.19
C ASP A 177 10.74 -15.60 -19.30
N LEU A 178 9.98 -16.34 -18.48
CA LEU A 178 8.96 -15.76 -17.62
C LEU A 178 9.58 -14.81 -16.58
N SER A 179 9.18 -13.54 -16.63
CA SER A 179 9.66 -12.55 -15.67
C SER A 179 9.07 -12.77 -14.27
N ALA A 180 9.76 -12.30 -13.23
CA ALA A 180 9.23 -12.33 -11.86
C ALA A 180 7.93 -11.50 -11.71
N ALA A 181 7.74 -10.48 -12.55
CA ALA A 181 6.52 -9.67 -12.55
C ALA A 181 5.33 -10.47 -13.07
N ASP A 182 5.51 -11.17 -14.19
CA ASP A 182 4.51 -12.00 -14.84
C ASP A 182 4.14 -13.22 -14.01
N ALA A 183 5.14 -13.92 -13.47
CA ALA A 183 4.89 -15.03 -12.55
C ALA A 183 4.09 -14.58 -11.31
N ALA A 184 4.39 -13.40 -10.77
CA ALA A 184 3.65 -12.83 -9.64
C ALA A 184 2.19 -12.48 -10.01
N ILE A 185 1.91 -12.16 -11.28
CA ILE A 185 0.54 -11.97 -11.77
C ILE A 185 -0.16 -13.34 -11.79
N ILE A 186 0.43 -14.34 -12.46
CA ILE A 186 -0.17 -15.68 -12.59
C ILE A 186 -0.46 -16.31 -11.22
N VAL A 187 0.48 -16.27 -10.29
CA VAL A 187 0.32 -16.93 -8.99
C VAL A 187 -0.43 -16.09 -7.94
N GLY A 188 -0.83 -14.87 -8.28
CA GLY A 188 -1.47 -13.95 -7.34
C GLY A 188 -0.57 -13.56 -6.16
N ALA A 189 0.69 -13.19 -6.43
CA ALA A 189 1.70 -12.86 -5.42
C ALA A 189 2.31 -11.45 -5.60
N VAL A 190 3.06 -11.01 -4.60
CA VAL A 190 3.82 -9.76 -4.65
C VAL A 190 5.10 -9.98 -5.47
N LYS A 191 5.40 -9.07 -6.41
CA LYS A 191 6.58 -9.19 -7.29
C LYS A 191 7.88 -9.34 -6.50
N GLN A 192 8.06 -8.55 -5.43
CA GLN A 192 9.28 -8.62 -4.62
C GLN A 192 9.48 -10.00 -3.98
N ASP A 193 8.40 -10.69 -3.61
CA ASP A 193 8.49 -12.02 -3.00
C ASP A 193 8.90 -13.07 -4.04
N ILE A 194 8.42 -12.95 -5.28
CA ILE A 194 8.81 -13.82 -6.39
C ILE A 194 10.24 -13.53 -6.87
N ALA A 195 10.61 -12.25 -7.02
CA ALA A 195 11.95 -11.85 -7.46
C ALA A 195 13.07 -12.31 -6.51
N LYS A 196 12.75 -12.51 -5.22
CA LYS A 196 13.69 -13.06 -4.24
C LYS A 196 13.89 -14.57 -4.36
N ARG A 197 13.11 -15.31 -5.15
CA ARG A 197 13.23 -16.76 -5.27
C ARG A 197 14.41 -17.17 -6.14
N ALA A 198 15.05 -18.28 -5.82
CA ALA A 198 16.24 -18.76 -6.51
C ALA A 198 16.02 -18.89 -8.04
N ALA A 199 14.89 -19.46 -8.46
CA ALA A 199 14.53 -19.63 -9.87
C ALA A 199 14.47 -18.31 -10.68
N PHE A 200 14.25 -17.17 -10.02
CA PHE A 200 14.16 -15.86 -10.67
C PHE A 200 15.41 -14.99 -10.48
N ARG A 201 16.37 -15.40 -9.64
CA ARG A 201 17.65 -14.68 -9.45
C ARG A 201 18.67 -15.01 -10.55
N THR A 202 18.69 -16.23 -11.04
CA THR A 202 19.70 -16.74 -12.00
C THR A 202 19.62 -16.10 -13.38
N VAL A 203 18.42 -15.75 -13.85
CA VAL A 203 18.26 -15.14 -15.19
C VAL A 203 18.72 -13.67 -15.21
N SER A 204 18.72 -12.98 -14.07
CA SER A 204 19.26 -11.61 -13.99
C SER A 204 20.75 -11.52 -14.30
N ALA A 205 21.51 -12.63 -14.16
CA ALA A 205 22.91 -12.69 -14.56
C ALA A 205 23.08 -12.94 -16.06
N GLN A 206 22.13 -13.62 -16.71
CA GLN A 206 22.15 -13.87 -18.16
C GLN A 206 21.64 -12.66 -18.96
N ASP A 207 20.69 -11.89 -18.43
CA ASP A 207 20.23 -10.64 -19.04
C ASP A 207 21.31 -9.53 -19.01
N GLN A 208 22.19 -9.54 -18.00
CA GLN A 208 23.30 -8.59 -17.90
C GLN A 208 24.38 -8.86 -18.95
N ALA A 209 24.67 -10.14 -19.24
CA ALA A 209 25.66 -10.54 -20.24
C ALA A 209 25.27 -10.19 -21.69
N ARG A 210 23.97 -9.95 -21.95
CA ARG A 210 23.45 -9.61 -23.29
C ARG A 210 23.37 -8.10 -23.55
N LEU A 211 23.68 -7.28 -22.54
CA LEU A 211 23.75 -5.81 -22.65
C LEU A 211 25.18 -5.29 -22.73
N ASP A 212 26.18 -6.16 -22.51
CA ASP A 212 27.62 -5.86 -22.55
C ASP A 212 28.28 -6.35 -23.87
N GLU A 213 27.51 -6.75 -24.88
CA GLU A 213 27.94 -7.13 -26.25
C GLU A 213 27.29 -6.21 -27.29
#